data_AF-A0A963TPN9-F1
#
_entry.id   AF-A0A963TPN9-F1
#
_cell.length_a   1.000
_cell.length_b   1.000
_cell.length_c   1.000
_cell.angle_alpha   90.00
_cell.angle_beta   90.00
_cell.angle_gamma   90.00
#
_symmetry.space_group_name_H-M   'P 1'
#
loop_
_entity.id
_entity.type
_entity.pdbx_description
1 polymer ?
#
loop_
_entity_poly.entity_id
_entity_poly.type
_entity_poly.pdbx_seq_one_letter_code
_entity_poly.pdbx_strand_id
1 'polypeptide(L)'
;MTCTLFEGGKPRAFQINARKRVSDWQDDCVENRTVPLTKTPATSSDRANRPNAPIQVSFEFFPPRTEKMYATLWASIERLAPLKPRFISVTYGAGGSTRERTHDTVVRIQREMGIPAAAHLTCVGATRADVDAVAKHYWESGIRHIVALRGDPPEGETKYAPHPGGYAYASDLVAGLKKVADFEISVAAYPETHPDAQTAAADLENLKRKIDAG
;
A
#
# COMPACT_ATOMS: atom_id res chain seq x y z
N MET A 1 -12.01 0.91 -3.78
CA MET A 1 -11.08 -0.14 -3.33
C MET A 1 -10.07 -0.33 -4.43
N THR A 2 -8.77 -0.18 -4.14
CA THR A 2 -7.73 -0.32 -5.15
C THR A 2 -7.22 -1.75 -5.11
N CYS A 3 -7.38 -2.48 -6.20
CA CYS A 3 -7.00 -3.89 -6.30
C CYS A 3 -5.64 -3.98 -7.00
N THR A 4 -4.61 -4.42 -6.29
CA THR A 4 -3.29 -4.73 -6.85
C THR A 4 -3.09 -6.24 -6.71
N LEU A 5 -2.93 -6.95 -7.84
CA LEU A 5 -2.66 -8.39 -7.85
C LEU A 5 -1.15 -8.63 -7.79
N PHE A 6 -0.69 -9.41 -6.80
CA PHE A 6 0.67 -9.96 -6.77
C PHE A 6 0.68 -11.35 -7.40
N GLU A 7 1.48 -11.57 -8.45
CA GLU A 7 1.82 -12.91 -8.94
C GLU A 7 3.16 -13.37 -8.36
N GLY A 8 3.17 -14.55 -7.73
CA GLY A 8 4.38 -15.22 -7.28
C GLY A 8 4.29 -15.83 -5.88
N GLY A 9 3.57 -16.96 -5.72
CA GLY A 9 3.72 -17.95 -4.63
C GLY A 9 3.60 -17.50 -3.17
N LYS A 10 3.45 -16.19 -2.90
CA LYS A 10 3.30 -15.57 -1.59
C LYS A 10 1.85 -15.15 -1.38
N PRO A 11 1.38 -15.03 -0.12
CA PRO A 11 0.02 -14.62 0.19
C PRO A 11 -0.34 -13.29 -0.48
N ARG A 12 -1.56 -13.19 -0.97
CA ARG A 12 -2.05 -12.01 -1.70
C ARG A 12 -2.29 -10.86 -0.74
N ALA A 13 -1.46 -9.84 -0.80
CA ALA A 13 -1.63 -8.59 -0.05
C ALA A 13 -2.30 -7.53 -0.94
N PHE A 14 -3.23 -6.76 -0.37
CA PHE A 14 -3.89 -5.63 -1.02
C PHE A 14 -3.45 -4.33 -0.36
N GLN A 15 -3.36 -3.25 -1.13
CA GLN A 15 -3.04 -1.93 -0.59
C GLN A 15 -4.34 -1.18 -0.25
N ILE A 16 -4.43 -0.71 1.00
CA ILE A 16 -5.56 0.07 1.50
C ILE A 16 -5.03 1.41 1.98
N ASN A 17 -5.68 2.51 1.57
CA ASN A 17 -5.36 3.84 2.08
C ASN A 17 -5.76 3.92 3.57
N ALA A 18 -4.79 4.24 4.42
CA ALA A 18 -4.91 4.21 5.87
C ALA A 18 -5.76 5.36 6.45
N ARG A 19 -6.08 6.41 5.66
CA ARG A 19 -7.00 7.48 6.08
C ARG A 19 -8.46 7.04 6.24
N LYS A 20 -8.84 5.84 5.77
CA LYS A 20 -10.21 5.31 5.94
C LYS A 20 -10.32 4.50 7.22
N ARG A 21 -11.08 4.99 8.22
CA ARG A 21 -11.24 4.27 9.50
C ARG A 21 -11.96 2.95 9.27
N VAL A 22 -11.56 1.88 9.97
CA VAL A 22 -12.25 0.56 9.93
C VAL A 22 -13.76 0.69 10.19
N SER A 23 -14.18 1.63 11.05
CA SER A 23 -15.60 1.94 11.28
C SER A 23 -16.33 2.38 10.03
N ASP A 24 -15.69 3.16 9.16
CA ASP A 24 -16.29 3.64 7.91
C ASP A 24 -16.52 2.46 6.93
N TRP A 25 -15.79 1.34 7.08
CA TRP A 25 -16.03 0.09 6.34
C TRP A 25 -17.11 -0.76 6.98
N GLN A 26 -17.21 -0.70 8.31
CA GLN A 26 -18.31 -1.30 9.03
C GLN A 26 -19.59 -0.60 8.62
N ASP A 27 -19.67 0.72 8.58
CA ASP A 27 -20.86 1.45 8.14
C ASP A 27 -21.22 1.19 6.65
N ASP A 28 -20.23 1.12 5.74
CA ASP A 28 -20.45 0.65 4.35
C ASP A 28 -20.96 -0.82 4.27
N CYS A 29 -20.73 -1.62 5.32
CA CYS A 29 -21.26 -2.99 5.48
C CYS A 29 -22.49 -3.09 6.41
N VAL A 30 -22.79 -2.07 7.20
CA VAL A 30 -23.70 -2.08 8.39
C VAL A 30 -24.85 -1.10 8.23
N GLU A 31 -24.88 -0.27 7.18
CA GLU A 31 -26.09 0.42 6.69
C GLU A 31 -27.18 -0.54 6.17
N ASN A 32 -27.21 -1.77 6.68
CA ASN A 32 -28.28 -2.74 6.48
C ASN A 32 -28.65 -3.51 7.76
N ARG A 33 -28.54 -2.92 8.96
CA ARG A 33 -29.07 -3.54 10.19
C ARG A 33 -29.72 -2.55 11.16
N THR A 34 -30.93 -2.12 10.81
CA THR A 34 -32.10 -2.15 11.72
C THR A 34 -33.36 -2.34 10.88
N VAL A 35 -33.52 -3.54 10.29
CA VAL A 35 -34.81 -3.95 9.74
C VAL A 35 -35.49 -4.79 10.83
N PRO A 36 -36.68 -4.40 11.33
CA PRO A 36 -37.45 -5.25 12.23
C PRO A 36 -37.70 -6.61 11.56
N LEU A 37 -37.60 -7.70 12.33
CA LEU A 37 -37.82 -9.09 11.89
C LEU A 37 -39.29 -9.33 11.46
N THR A 38 -39.76 -8.68 10.39
CA THR A 38 -41.06 -8.94 9.75
C THR A 38 -41.09 -8.65 8.23
N LYS A 39 -39.96 -8.35 7.56
CA LYS A 39 -40.00 -8.01 6.11
C LYS A 39 -39.46 -9.12 5.21
N THR A 40 -40.34 -9.55 4.31
CA THR A 40 -40.18 -10.37 3.11
C THR A 40 -38.82 -10.16 2.42
N PRO A 41 -38.19 -11.20 1.83
CA PRO A 41 -36.87 -11.07 1.21
C PRO A 41 -36.89 -9.99 0.13
N ALA A 42 -35.92 -9.08 0.17
CA ALA A 42 -35.75 -8.04 -0.84
C ALA A 42 -35.57 -8.69 -2.23
N THR A 43 -36.43 -8.28 -3.16
CA THR A 43 -36.35 -8.67 -4.57
C THR A 43 -35.12 -8.04 -5.22
N SER A 44 -34.63 -8.66 -6.30
CA SER A 44 -33.40 -8.32 -7.05
C SER A 44 -33.29 -6.89 -7.60
N SER A 45 -34.29 -6.03 -7.40
CA SER A 45 -34.37 -4.66 -7.92
C SER A 45 -33.51 -3.63 -7.16
N ASP A 46 -33.15 -3.88 -5.90
CA ASP A 46 -32.46 -2.86 -5.06
C ASP A 46 -30.96 -2.67 -5.37
N ARG A 47 -30.34 -3.58 -6.14
CA ARG A 47 -28.95 -3.41 -6.59
C ARG A 47 -28.80 -2.52 -7.82
N ALA A 48 -29.89 -2.19 -8.50
CA ALA A 48 -29.85 -1.56 -9.83
C ALA A 48 -29.65 -0.03 -9.81
N ASN A 49 -29.56 0.62 -8.64
CA ASN A 49 -29.60 2.08 -8.54
C ASN A 49 -28.41 2.75 -7.81
N ARG A 50 -27.25 2.09 -7.70
CA ARG A 50 -26.02 2.82 -7.31
C ARG A 50 -25.49 3.58 -8.53
N PRO A 51 -25.27 4.90 -8.47
CA PRO A 51 -24.57 5.61 -9.54
C PRO A 51 -23.23 4.89 -9.78
N ASN A 52 -22.99 4.50 -11.03
CA ASN A 52 -21.84 3.69 -11.42
C ASN A 52 -20.57 4.54 -11.29
N ALA A 53 -20.03 4.63 -10.09
CA ALA A 53 -18.80 5.36 -9.83
C ALA A 53 -17.68 4.79 -10.73
N PRO A 54 -16.90 5.63 -11.43
CA PRO A 54 -15.87 5.15 -12.33
C PRO A 54 -14.86 4.30 -11.57
N ILE A 55 -14.55 3.13 -12.13
CA ILE A 55 -13.58 2.19 -11.54
C ILE A 55 -12.21 2.87 -11.50
N GLN A 56 -11.61 2.89 -10.31
CA GLN A 56 -10.27 3.46 -10.08
C GLN A 56 -9.24 2.33 -10.12
N VAL A 57 -8.19 2.51 -10.91
CA VAL A 57 -7.08 1.54 -11.05
C VAL A 57 -5.75 2.16 -10.62
N SER A 58 -4.83 1.32 -10.16
CA SER A 58 -3.42 1.66 -9.97
C SER A 58 -2.57 0.49 -10.45
N PHE A 59 -1.30 0.75 -10.75
CA PHE A 59 -0.36 -0.27 -11.21
C PHE A 59 0.88 -0.27 -10.33
N GLU A 60 1.45 -1.45 -10.11
CA GLU A 60 2.67 -1.62 -9.32
C GLU A 60 3.78 -2.17 -10.20
N PHE A 61 4.98 -1.61 -10.05
CA PHE A 61 6.18 -2.05 -10.77
C PHE A 61 7.34 -2.31 -9.84
N PHE A 62 8.28 -3.13 -10.30
CA PHE A 62 9.55 -3.33 -9.62
C PHE A 62 10.61 -2.35 -10.16
N PRO A 63 11.53 -1.86 -9.31
CA PRO A 63 12.62 -1.00 -9.77
C PRO A 63 13.48 -1.75 -10.78
N PRO A 64 13.72 -1.19 -11.98
CA PRO A 64 14.49 -1.84 -13.03
C PRO A 64 15.95 -1.99 -12.59
N ARG A 65 16.57 -3.13 -12.93
CA ARG A 65 17.98 -3.42 -12.61
C ARG A 65 18.92 -3.24 -13.80
N THR A 66 18.37 -3.10 -15.00
CA THR A 66 19.12 -2.99 -16.26
C THR A 66 18.42 -1.98 -17.18
N GLU A 67 19.16 -1.42 -18.13
CA GLU A 67 18.61 -0.53 -19.16
C GLU A 67 17.48 -1.17 -19.96
N LYS A 68 17.61 -2.47 -20.27
CA LYS A 68 16.55 -3.21 -20.96
C LYS A 68 15.26 -3.25 -20.14
N MET A 69 15.37 -3.53 -18.83
CA MET A 69 14.20 -3.48 -17.93
C MET A 69 13.63 -2.07 -17.82
N TYR A 70 14.50 -1.06 -17.84
CA TYR A 70 14.07 0.34 -17.84
C TYR A 70 13.21 0.66 -19.06
N ALA A 71 13.65 0.30 -20.27
CA ALA A 71 12.88 0.50 -21.49
C ALA A 71 11.54 -0.25 -21.46
N THR A 72 11.51 -1.49 -20.94
CA THR A 72 10.28 -2.26 -20.78
C THR A 72 9.32 -1.63 -19.78
N LEU A 73 9.82 -1.14 -18.64
CA LEU A 73 9.02 -0.41 -17.65
C LEU A 73 8.37 0.81 -18.31
N TRP A 74 9.15 1.61 -19.03
CA TRP A 74 8.67 2.83 -19.66
C TRP A 74 7.58 2.57 -20.69
N ALA A 75 7.81 1.63 -21.60
CA ALA A 75 6.81 1.21 -22.60
C ALA A 75 5.51 0.69 -21.94
N SER A 76 5.63 0.02 -20.78
CA SER A 76 4.46 -0.46 -20.04
C SER A 76 3.66 0.69 -19.43
N ILE A 77 4.35 1.68 -18.85
CA ILE A 77 3.69 2.86 -18.27
C ILE A 77 3.00 3.68 -19.36
N GLU A 78 3.65 3.93 -20.50
CA GLU A 78 3.05 4.63 -21.64
C GLU A 78 1.80 3.91 -22.16
N ARG A 79 1.84 2.58 -22.25
CA ARG A 79 0.69 1.77 -22.65
C ARG A 79 -0.48 1.84 -21.67
N LEU A 80 -0.20 2.00 -20.37
CA LEU A 80 -1.21 2.02 -19.30
C LEU A 80 -1.71 3.44 -18.97
N ALA A 81 -0.96 4.49 -19.34
CA ALA A 81 -1.31 5.88 -19.08
C ALA A 81 -2.72 6.29 -19.56
N PRO A 82 -3.23 5.83 -20.73
CA PRO A 82 -4.58 6.15 -21.18
C PRO A 82 -5.70 5.67 -20.25
N LEU A 83 -5.42 4.68 -19.38
CA LEU A 83 -6.36 4.22 -18.35
C LEU A 83 -6.51 5.20 -17.18
N LYS A 84 -5.73 6.29 -17.18
CA LYS A 84 -5.74 7.34 -16.14
C LYS A 84 -5.65 6.74 -14.73
N PRO A 85 -4.59 5.95 -14.44
CA PRO A 85 -4.45 5.35 -13.13
C PRO A 85 -4.41 6.42 -12.04
N ARG A 86 -5.02 6.12 -10.89
CA ARG A 86 -5.02 7.01 -9.72
C ARG A 86 -3.59 7.29 -9.25
N PHE A 87 -2.75 6.26 -9.26
CA PHE A 87 -1.32 6.35 -9.02
C PHE A 87 -0.59 5.13 -9.60
N ILE A 88 0.72 5.24 -9.69
CA ILE A 88 1.62 4.10 -9.94
C ILE A 88 2.51 3.91 -8.71
N SER A 89 2.64 2.68 -8.22
CA SER A 89 3.58 2.35 -7.15
C SER A 89 4.85 1.68 -7.68
N VAL A 90 5.97 1.92 -7.01
CA VAL A 90 7.22 1.18 -7.24
C VAL A 90 7.64 0.50 -5.95
N THR A 91 7.97 -0.79 -6.07
CA THR A 91 8.34 -1.61 -4.92
C THR A 91 9.70 -1.24 -4.32
N TYR A 92 9.89 -1.65 -3.08
CA TYR A 92 11.11 -1.42 -2.30
C TYR A 92 11.70 -2.78 -1.92
N GLY A 93 12.95 -3.00 -2.29
CA GLY A 93 13.65 -4.26 -2.05
C GLY A 93 13.79 -4.56 -0.57
N ALA A 94 13.83 -5.85 -0.23
CA ALA A 94 14.10 -6.31 1.13
C ALA A 94 15.40 -5.67 1.66
N GLY A 95 15.35 -5.23 2.92
CA GLY A 95 16.47 -4.56 3.60
C GLY A 95 16.98 -3.27 2.95
N GLY A 96 16.21 -2.60 2.07
CA GLY A 96 16.64 -1.35 1.44
C GLY A 96 17.64 -1.49 0.29
N SER A 97 17.88 -2.71 -0.18
CA SER A 97 18.82 -3.03 -1.28
C SER A 97 18.54 -2.32 -2.61
N THR A 98 17.35 -1.74 -2.79
CA THR A 98 16.96 -0.97 -3.98
C THR A 98 16.62 0.48 -3.68
N ARG A 99 16.96 1.03 -2.51
CA ARG A 99 16.54 2.36 -2.06
C ARG A 99 16.68 3.45 -3.13
N GLU A 100 17.89 3.63 -3.65
CA GLU A 100 18.20 4.63 -4.67
C GLU A 100 17.44 4.36 -5.97
N ARG A 101 17.47 3.12 -6.47
CA ARG A 101 16.76 2.74 -7.70
C ARG A 101 15.25 2.96 -7.60
N THR A 102 14.63 2.62 -6.46
CA THR A 102 13.21 2.87 -6.22
C THR A 102 12.94 4.36 -6.21
N HIS A 103 13.76 5.15 -5.50
CA HIS A 103 13.63 6.60 -5.46
C HIS A 103 13.69 7.23 -6.86
N ASP A 104 14.75 6.96 -7.61
CA ASP A 104 14.96 7.52 -8.95
C ASP A 104 13.84 7.14 -9.91
N THR A 105 13.36 5.90 -9.83
CA THR A 105 12.25 5.42 -10.66
C THR A 105 10.95 6.16 -10.34
N VAL A 106 10.58 6.31 -9.06
CA VAL A 106 9.35 6.99 -8.64
C VAL A 106 9.37 8.46 -9.04
N VAL A 107 10.48 9.16 -8.76
CA VAL A 107 10.62 10.59 -9.09
C VAL A 107 10.58 10.81 -10.59
N ARG A 108 11.26 9.95 -11.36
CA ARG A 108 11.27 10.05 -12.82
C ARG A 108 9.90 9.79 -13.43
N ILE A 109 9.16 8.78 -12.97
CA ILE A 109 7.78 8.51 -13.41
C ILE A 109 6.89 9.74 -13.17
N GLN A 110 6.92 10.30 -11.96
CA GLN A 110 6.09 11.46 -11.64
C GLN A 110 6.44 12.68 -12.50
N ARG A 111 7.74 12.94 -12.70
CA ARG A 111 8.24 14.06 -13.50
C ARG A 111 7.90 13.94 -14.98
N GLU A 112 8.14 12.78 -15.58
CA GLU A 112 8.07 12.61 -17.03
C GLU A 112 6.67 12.21 -17.52
N MET A 113 5.91 11.46 -16.71
CA MET A 113 4.57 10.98 -17.11
C MET A 113 3.44 11.84 -16.54
N GLY A 114 3.71 12.69 -15.55
CA GLY A 114 2.68 13.49 -14.88
C GLY A 114 1.64 12.66 -14.12
N ILE A 115 1.90 11.36 -13.90
CA ILE A 115 1.05 10.45 -13.13
C ILE A 115 1.50 10.49 -11.67
N PRO A 116 0.58 10.61 -10.69
CA PRO A 116 0.94 10.52 -9.28
C PRO A 116 1.69 9.21 -8.98
N ALA A 117 2.83 9.31 -8.30
CA ALA A 117 3.64 8.15 -7.96
C ALA A 117 3.63 7.89 -6.45
N ALA A 118 3.64 6.60 -6.08
CA ALA A 118 3.73 6.14 -4.72
C ALA A 118 4.99 5.31 -4.51
N ALA A 119 5.75 5.60 -3.46
CA ALA A 119 6.94 4.82 -3.13
C ALA A 119 6.60 3.79 -2.05
N HIS A 120 7.01 2.53 -2.25
CA HIS A 120 7.05 1.57 -1.15
C HIS A 120 8.17 1.97 -0.19
N LEU A 121 7.94 1.80 1.11
CA LEU A 121 8.93 2.01 2.16
C LEU A 121 8.75 0.96 3.25
N THR A 122 9.86 0.35 3.68
CA THR A 122 9.86 -0.76 4.64
C THR A 122 10.57 -0.40 5.94
N CYS A 123 10.30 -1.18 6.98
CA CYS A 123 10.93 -1.05 8.31
C CYS A 123 12.26 -1.84 8.42
N VAL A 124 12.49 -2.81 7.53
CA VAL A 124 13.56 -3.80 7.64
C VAL A 124 14.94 -3.17 7.43
N GLY A 125 15.89 -3.50 8.31
CA GLY A 125 17.32 -3.26 8.08
C GLY A 125 17.76 -1.80 8.19
N ALA A 126 16.95 -0.92 8.80
CA ALA A 126 17.26 0.50 8.91
C ALA A 126 16.83 1.07 10.28
N THR A 127 17.57 2.07 10.76
CA THR A 127 17.15 2.84 11.93
C THR A 127 15.97 3.76 11.59
N ARG A 128 15.23 4.24 12.60
CA ARG A 128 14.17 5.24 12.36
C ARG A 128 14.71 6.48 11.65
N ALA A 129 15.89 6.95 12.04
CA ALA A 129 16.53 8.11 11.43
C ALA A 129 16.79 7.90 9.92
N ASP A 130 17.25 6.71 9.53
CA ASP A 130 17.48 6.38 8.11
C ASP A 130 16.18 6.37 7.31
N VAL A 131 15.13 5.75 7.88
CA VAL A 131 13.79 5.67 7.24
C VAL A 131 13.16 7.06 7.13
N ASP A 132 13.25 7.87 8.19
CA ASP A 132 12.72 9.23 8.21
C ASP A 132 13.47 10.14 7.21
N ALA A 133 14.79 9.94 7.05
CA ALA A 133 15.57 10.65 6.03
C ALA A 133 15.13 10.27 4.60
N VAL A 134 14.83 8.99 4.34
CA VAL A 134 14.26 8.54 3.07
C VAL A 134 12.90 9.18 2.81
N ALA A 135 12.02 9.15 3.81
CA ALA A 135 10.69 9.76 3.72
C ALA A 135 10.80 11.26 3.44
N LYS A 136 11.69 11.97 4.14
CA LYS A 136 11.95 13.38 3.91
C LYS A 136 12.43 13.64 2.47
N HIS A 137 13.34 12.80 1.97
CA HIS A 137 13.83 12.93 0.59
C HIS A 137 12.73 12.72 -0.45
N TYR A 138 11.81 11.77 -0.23
CA TYR A 138 10.61 11.61 -1.05
C TYR A 138 9.74 12.87 -1.03
N TRP A 139 9.54 13.45 0.15
CA TRP A 139 8.75 14.68 0.29
C TRP A 139 9.40 15.86 -0.44
N GLU A 140 10.71 16.04 -0.31
CA GLU A 140 11.46 17.08 -1.01
C GLU A 140 11.42 16.90 -2.53
N SER A 141 11.37 15.65 -3.01
CA SER A 141 11.25 15.29 -4.42
C SER A 141 9.81 15.37 -4.97
N GLY A 142 8.84 15.82 -4.16
CA GLY A 142 7.44 15.99 -4.59
C GLY A 142 6.58 14.73 -4.49
N ILE A 143 7.09 13.63 -3.96
CA ILE A 143 6.31 12.40 -3.72
C ILE A 143 5.46 12.60 -2.47
N ARG A 144 4.16 12.36 -2.59
CA ARG A 144 3.17 12.61 -1.52
C ARG A 144 2.47 11.34 -1.04
N HIS A 145 2.69 10.21 -1.72
CA HIS A 145 2.06 8.94 -1.42
C HIS A 145 3.12 7.89 -1.07
N ILE A 146 3.00 7.28 0.11
CA ILE A 146 3.85 6.17 0.56
C ILE A 146 3.02 4.92 0.76
N VAL A 147 3.52 3.78 0.30
CA VAL A 147 3.02 2.45 0.68
C VAL A 147 3.90 1.95 1.83
N ALA A 148 3.39 2.07 3.06
CA ALA A 148 4.11 1.73 4.28
C ALA A 148 3.97 0.24 4.59
N LEU A 149 5.10 -0.47 4.67
CA LEU A 149 5.16 -1.91 4.84
C LEU A 149 6.13 -2.27 5.97
N ARG A 150 5.92 -3.44 6.59
CA ARG A 150 6.95 -4.02 7.47
C ARG A 150 8.17 -4.36 6.64
N GLY A 151 7.93 -5.07 5.53
CA GLY A 151 8.95 -5.66 4.68
C GLY A 151 9.14 -7.15 4.97
N ASP A 152 9.79 -7.81 4.02
CA ASP A 152 10.20 -9.21 4.13
C ASP A 152 11.49 -9.31 4.95
N PRO A 153 11.74 -10.44 5.65
CA PRO A 153 13.03 -10.71 6.27
C PRO A 153 14.19 -10.58 5.26
N PRO A 154 15.41 -10.24 5.72
CA PRO A 154 16.61 -10.27 4.88
C PRO A 154 16.81 -11.61 4.17
N GLU A 155 17.55 -11.59 3.07
CA GLU A 155 17.86 -12.81 2.32
C GLU A 155 18.57 -13.84 3.20
N GLY A 156 18.07 -15.08 3.20
CA GLY A 156 18.57 -16.16 4.05
C GLY A 156 17.89 -16.26 5.42
N GLU A 157 17.07 -15.29 5.83
CA GLU A 157 16.29 -15.33 7.06
C GLU A 157 14.84 -15.76 6.81
N THR A 158 14.28 -16.58 7.71
CA THR A 158 12.89 -17.05 7.61
C THR A 158 11.93 -16.31 8.53
N LYS A 159 12.45 -15.57 9.52
CA LYS A 159 11.65 -14.82 10.49
C LYS A 159 12.05 -13.36 10.47
N TYR A 160 11.06 -12.49 10.55
CA TYR A 160 11.31 -11.06 10.69
C TYR A 160 11.80 -10.74 12.11
N ALA A 161 12.88 -9.97 12.19
CA ALA A 161 13.32 -9.30 13.40
C ALA A 161 13.43 -7.79 13.15
N PRO A 162 12.94 -6.93 14.06
CA PRO A 162 13.08 -5.50 13.91
C PRO A 162 14.55 -5.10 14.09
N HIS A 163 15.01 -4.13 13.27
CA HIS A 163 16.35 -3.57 13.44
C HIS A 163 16.43 -2.83 14.79
N PRO A 164 17.54 -2.95 15.55
CA PRO A 164 17.75 -2.15 16.76
C PRO A 164 17.60 -0.65 16.46
N GLY A 165 16.70 0.03 17.18
CA GLY A 165 16.40 1.44 16.93
C GLY A 165 15.62 1.74 15.63
N GLY A 166 15.08 0.72 14.97
CA GLY A 166 14.20 0.82 13.80
C GLY A 166 12.71 0.95 14.16
N TYR A 167 11.86 1.00 13.13
CA TYR A 167 10.43 0.76 13.28
C TYR A 167 10.19 -0.76 13.39
N ALA A 168 9.38 -1.21 14.34
CA ALA A 168 9.20 -2.65 14.56
C ALA A 168 8.07 -3.23 13.70
N TYR A 169 7.04 -2.43 13.46
CA TYR A 169 5.90 -2.82 12.64
C TYR A 169 5.51 -1.73 11.66
N ALA A 170 4.75 -2.11 10.64
CA ALA A 170 4.20 -1.16 9.67
C ALA A 170 3.36 -0.06 10.36
N SER A 171 2.65 -0.37 11.45
CA SER A 171 1.91 0.64 12.22
C SER A 171 2.82 1.72 12.82
N ASP A 172 4.01 1.33 13.29
CA ASP A 172 4.98 2.28 13.85
C ASP A 172 5.56 3.17 12.74
N LEU A 173 5.79 2.59 11.56
CA LEU A 173 6.20 3.33 10.37
C LEU A 173 5.13 4.33 9.94
N VAL A 174 3.86 3.95 9.88
CA VAL A 174 2.75 4.88 9.58
C VAL A 174 2.79 6.07 10.54
N ALA A 175 2.82 5.82 11.85
CA ALA A 175 2.86 6.86 12.86
C ALA A 175 4.12 7.74 12.76
N GLY A 176 5.26 7.15 12.37
CA GLY A 176 6.51 7.85 12.10
C GLY A 176 6.40 8.78 10.89
N LEU A 177 5.92 8.27 9.76
CA LEU A 177 5.77 9.02 8.51
C LEU A 177 4.84 10.23 8.67
N LYS A 178 3.77 10.11 9.45
CA LYS A 178 2.87 11.24 9.77
C LYS A 178 3.56 12.36 10.55
N LYS A 179 4.64 12.09 11.27
CA LYS A 179 5.46 13.12 11.94
C LYS A 179 6.46 13.77 11.00
N VAL A 180 6.85 13.08 9.93
CA VAL A 180 7.78 13.60 8.92
C VAL A 180 7.07 14.60 8.01
N ALA A 181 5.92 14.22 7.45
CA ALA A 181 5.10 15.10 6.61
C ALA A 181 3.66 14.57 6.44
N ASP A 182 2.77 15.37 5.84
CA ASP A 182 1.38 14.98 5.57
C ASP A 182 1.26 14.05 4.35
N PHE A 183 1.81 12.85 4.46
CA PHE A 183 1.69 11.82 3.43
C PHE A 183 0.25 11.28 3.30
N GLU A 184 -0.14 10.99 2.05
CA GLU A 184 -1.08 9.91 1.79
C GLU A 184 -0.36 8.58 2.07
N ILE A 185 -0.96 7.71 2.88
CA ILE A 185 -0.34 6.45 3.27
C ILE A 185 -1.27 5.30 2.89
N SER A 186 -0.71 4.31 2.18
CA SER A 186 -1.33 3.01 1.97
C SER A 186 -0.62 1.94 2.81
N VAL A 187 -1.36 0.96 3.29
CA VAL A 187 -0.83 -0.20 4.03
C VAL A 187 -1.33 -1.51 3.44
N ALA A 188 -0.59 -2.59 3.65
CA ALA A 188 -1.00 -3.92 3.21
C ALA A 188 -2.16 -4.49 4.05
N ALA A 189 -3.04 -5.26 3.43
CA ALA A 189 -4.09 -6.06 4.05
C ALA A 189 -4.12 -7.46 3.44
N TYR A 190 -4.45 -8.49 4.22
CA TYR A 190 -4.33 -9.89 3.80
C TYR A 190 -5.68 -10.60 3.96
N PRO A 191 -6.48 -10.76 2.90
CA PRO A 191 -7.77 -11.46 2.98
C PRO A 191 -7.63 -12.92 3.41
N GLU A 192 -6.49 -13.54 3.10
CA GLU A 192 -6.18 -14.93 3.46
C GLU A 192 -5.34 -15.03 4.75
N THR A 193 -5.30 -13.97 5.57
CA THR A 193 -4.47 -13.84 6.78
C THR A 193 -2.97 -13.81 6.48
N HIS A 194 -2.24 -12.89 7.13
CA HIS A 194 -0.78 -12.87 7.03
C HIS A 194 -0.16 -14.18 7.60
N PRO A 195 0.87 -14.79 6.97
CA PRO A 195 1.48 -16.05 7.44
C PRO A 195 2.02 -16.00 8.87
N ASP A 196 2.61 -14.87 9.26
CA ASP A 196 3.11 -14.64 10.62
C ASP A 196 2.00 -14.29 11.64
N ALA A 197 0.74 -14.15 11.23
CA ALA A 197 -0.34 -13.82 12.15
C ALA A 197 -0.81 -15.08 12.89
N GLN A 198 -1.07 -14.94 14.20
CA GLN A 198 -1.53 -16.04 15.03
C GLN A 198 -2.94 -16.51 14.65
N THR A 199 -3.81 -15.58 14.23
CA THR A 199 -5.19 -15.83 13.80
C THR A 199 -5.63 -14.75 12.82
N ALA A 200 -6.70 -15.01 12.04
CA ALA A 200 -7.32 -14.01 11.17
C ALA A 200 -7.81 -12.78 11.95
N ALA A 201 -8.32 -12.97 13.17
CA ALA A 201 -8.74 -11.86 14.04
C ALA A 201 -7.55 -10.98 14.46
N ALA A 202 -6.41 -11.59 14.82
CA ALA A 202 -5.20 -10.85 15.15
C ALA A 202 -4.66 -10.05 13.95
N ASP A 203 -4.76 -10.58 12.74
CA ASP A 203 -4.35 -9.86 11.52
C ASP A 203 -5.27 -8.68 11.20
N LEU A 204 -6.58 -8.84 11.41
CA LEU A 204 -7.55 -7.74 11.26
C LEU A 204 -7.34 -6.64 12.30
N GLU A 205 -7.06 -7.00 13.56
CA GLU A 205 -6.68 -6.04 14.60
C GLU A 205 -5.38 -5.30 14.24
N ASN A 206 -4.41 -6.00 13.66
CA ASN A 206 -3.19 -5.37 13.15
C ASN A 206 -3.47 -4.42 11.97
N LEU A 207 -4.39 -4.77 11.06
CA LEU A 207 -4.87 -3.85 10.02
C LEU A 207 -5.50 -2.60 10.64
N LYS A 208 -6.35 -2.77 11.65
CA LYS A 208 -6.95 -1.66 12.38
C LYS A 208 -5.89 -0.74 13.00
N ARG A 209 -4.87 -1.29 13.68
CA ARG A 209 -3.77 -0.49 14.26
C ARG A 209 -3.04 0.35 13.22
N LYS A 210 -2.81 -0.18 12.02
CA LYS A 210 -2.18 0.57 10.91
C LYS A 210 -3.06 1.72 10.43
N ILE A 211 -4.37 1.52 10.35
CA ILE A 211 -5.35 2.55 9.96
C ILE A 211 -5.45 3.63 11.04
N ASP A 212 -5.55 3.23 12.31
CA ASP A 212 -5.65 4.15 13.45
C ASP A 212 -4.37 5.02 13.61
N ALA A 213 -3.23 4.56 13.08
CA ALA A 213 -1.97 5.32 13.06
C ALA A 213 -1.95 6.46 12.03
N GLY A 214 -2.89 6.50 11.06
CA GLY A 214 -3.10 7.60 10.09
C GLY A 214 -2.94 7.23 8.62
#